data_AF-A0A559K4R5-F1
#
_entry.id   AF-A0A559K4R5-F1
#
_cell.length_a   1.000
_cell.length_b   1.000
_cell.length_c   1.000
_cell.angle_alpha   90.00
_cell.angle_beta   90.00
_cell.angle_gamma   90.00
#
_symmetry.space_group_name_H-M   'P 1'
#
loop_
_entity.id
_entity.type
_entity.pdbx_description
1 polymer ?
#
loop_
_entity_poly.entity_id
_entity_poly.type
_entity_poly.pdbx_seq_one_letter_code
_entity_poly.pdbx_strand_id
1 'polypeptide(L)' 'MSESEKSNIQKDESPTVVDSFNSATDHYHKIMGMPNKRADLNAMPRWLRSFYYFIVCVIAVGFIFFLYTSIFK' A
#
# COMPACT_ATOMS: atom_id res chain seq x y z
N MET A 1 -6.46 18.13 -37.23
CA MET A 1 -7.49 17.56 -36.35
C MET A 1 -7.04 17.80 -34.92
N SER A 2 -7.85 18.58 -34.19
CA SER A 2 -7.83 18.92 -32.76
C SER A 2 -6.57 19.53 -32.13
N GLU A 3 -6.76 20.79 -31.77
CA GLU A 3 -6.16 21.53 -30.67
C GLU A 3 -6.31 20.87 -29.30
N SER A 4 -5.51 21.44 -28.36
CA SER A 4 -5.48 21.37 -26.89
C SER A 4 -4.37 20.48 -26.32
N GLU A 5 -3.44 20.95 -25.47
CA GLU A 5 -3.25 22.26 -24.87
C GLU A 5 -1.76 22.39 -24.50
N LYS A 6 -1.10 23.44 -24.99
CA LYS A 6 0.21 23.86 -24.49
C LYS A 6 -0.01 24.53 -23.13
N SER A 7 0.51 23.97 -22.04
CA SER A 7 0.92 24.79 -20.89
C SER A 7 2.45 24.74 -20.78
N ASN A 8 3.04 25.79 -21.36
CA ASN A 8 4.44 26.13 -21.20
C ASN A 8 4.56 26.84 -19.85
N ILE A 9 5.21 26.23 -18.85
CA ILE A 9 5.97 27.00 -17.87
C ILE A 9 7.38 26.40 -17.81
N GLN A 10 8.27 27.31 -18.08
CA GLN A 10 9.70 27.26 -18.31
C GLN A 10 10.46 27.14 -16.98
N LYS A 11 11.60 26.40 -17.03
CA LYS A 11 12.86 26.59 -16.28
C LYS A 11 12.79 27.17 -14.85
N ASP A 12 13.34 26.44 -13.86
CA ASP A 12 14.64 26.77 -13.25
C ASP A 12 14.86 26.00 -11.93
N GLU A 13 16.15 25.71 -11.69
CA GLU A 13 16.79 25.32 -10.43
C GLU A 13 16.48 23.94 -9.83
N SER A 14 17.56 23.20 -9.56
CA SER A 14 17.56 21.98 -8.75
C SER A 14 16.70 22.19 -7.50
N PRO A 15 15.80 21.27 -7.13
CA PRO A 15 15.07 21.42 -5.90
C PRO A 15 16.12 21.38 -4.79
N THR A 16 16.35 22.51 -4.14
CA THR A 16 16.92 22.54 -2.81
C THR A 16 16.09 21.53 -2.03
N VAL A 17 16.76 20.49 -1.56
CA VAL A 17 16.17 19.44 -0.75
C VAL A 17 15.72 20.14 0.53
N VAL A 18 14.52 20.69 0.52
CA VAL A 18 13.90 21.27 1.69
C VAL A 18 13.60 20.07 2.56
N ASP A 19 14.42 19.85 3.58
CA ASP A 19 14.22 18.80 4.56
C ASP A 19 12.77 18.89 5.04
N SER A 20 11.99 17.84 4.76
CA SER A 20 10.59 17.82 5.14
C SER A 20 10.52 18.01 6.66
N PHE A 21 9.54 18.76 7.17
CA PHE A 21 9.36 18.89 8.62
C PHE A 21 9.08 17.55 9.32
N ASN A 22 8.80 16.49 8.55
CA ASN A 22 8.72 15.10 9.01
C ASN A 22 10.06 14.37 9.03
N SER A 23 11.15 14.96 8.53
CA SER A 23 12.50 14.39 8.53
C SER A 23 12.97 14.08 9.96
N ALA A 24 12.60 14.91 10.95
CA ALA A 24 12.87 14.63 12.36
C ALA A 24 12.13 13.36 12.84
N THR A 25 10.83 13.23 12.55
CA THR A 25 10.03 12.05 12.90
C THR A 25 10.53 10.79 12.19
N ASP A 26 10.86 10.89 10.90
CA ASP A 26 11.41 9.80 10.10
C ASP A 26 12.79 9.38 10.59
N HIS A 27 13.61 10.31 11.06
CA HIS A 27 14.91 10.03 11.68
C HIS A 27 14.74 9.25 12.99
N TYR A 28 13.79 9.65 13.86
CA TYR A 28 13.47 8.90 15.06
C TYR A 28 12.89 7.51 14.74
N HIS A 29 12.00 7.40 13.75
CA HIS A 29 11.49 6.10 13.29
C HIS A 29 12.60 5.20 12.74
N LYS A 30 13.57 5.78 12.03
CA LYS A 30 14.74 5.07 11.50
C LYS A 30 15.69 4.60 12.61
N ILE A 31 15.94 5.43 13.62
CA ILE A 31 16.78 5.07 14.79
C ILE A 31 16.09 4.02 15.66
N MET A 32 14.79 4.18 15.89
CA MET A 32 13.98 3.25 16.68
C MET A 32 13.64 1.95 15.93
N GLY A 33 14.07 1.82 14.66
CA GLY A 33 13.89 0.61 13.86
C GLY A 33 12.43 0.30 13.55
N MET A 34 11.53 1.28 13.63
CA MET A 34 10.11 1.07 13.38
C MET A 34 9.90 0.82 11.88
N PRO A 35 9.44 -0.39 11.47
CA PRO A 35 9.17 -0.64 10.07
C PRO A 35 7.98 0.20 9.60
N ASN A 36 8.26 1.21 8.76
CA ASN A 36 7.24 2.03 8.07
C ASN A 36 6.65 1.28 6.85
N LYS A 37 7.39 0.31 6.29
CA LYS A 37 6.96 -0.38 5.08
C LYS A 37 5.74 -1.27 5.33
N ARG A 38 4.69 -1.11 4.51
CA ARG A 38 3.55 -2.03 4.48
C ARG A 38 4.03 -3.47 4.31
N ALA A 39 3.35 -4.40 4.97
CA ALA A 39 3.67 -5.82 4.90
C ALA A 39 3.69 -6.29 3.43
N ASP A 40 4.86 -6.73 2.99
CA ASP A 40 5.08 -7.21 1.64
C ASP A 40 4.83 -8.72 1.59
N LEU A 41 3.76 -9.13 0.93
CA LEU A 41 3.36 -10.52 0.81
C LEU A 41 4.41 -11.39 0.11
N ASN A 42 5.30 -10.77 -0.69
CA ASN A 42 6.38 -11.47 -1.38
C ASN A 42 7.63 -11.63 -0.52
N ALA A 43 7.80 -10.81 0.52
CA ALA A 43 8.89 -10.93 1.48
C ALA A 43 8.61 -11.98 2.58
N MET A 44 7.39 -12.53 2.62
CA MET A 44 6.97 -13.47 3.65
C MET A 44 7.46 -14.91 3.37
N PRO A 45 7.84 -15.69 4.41
CA PRO A 45 8.22 -17.10 4.23
C PRO A 45 7.11 -17.92 3.57
N ARG A 46 7.48 -18.85 2.70
CA ARG A 46 6.53 -19.65 1.87
C ARG A 46 5.42 -20.32 2.71
N TRP A 47 5.79 -20.87 3.87
CA TRP A 47 4.83 -21.52 4.77
C TRP A 47 3.79 -20.56 5.33
N LEU A 48 4.22 -19.38 5.77
CA LEU A 48 3.32 -18.37 6.35
C LEU A 48 2.42 -17.78 5.27
N ARG A 49 2.94 -17.62 4.05
CA ARG A 49 2.15 -17.20 2.89
C ARG A 49 1.04 -18.21 2.53
N SER A 50 1.34 -19.50 2.54
CA SER A 50 0.31 -20.55 2.33
C SER A 50 -0.74 -20.57 3.44
N PHE A 51 -0.32 -20.43 4.69
CA PHE A 51 -1.25 -20.34 5.83
C PHE A 51 -2.19 -19.13 5.72
N TYR A 52 -1.65 -17.97 5.36
CA TYR A 52 -2.44 -16.77 5.10
C TYR A 52 -3.49 -17.01 4.02
N TYR A 53 -3.09 -17.58 2.87
CA TYR A 53 -4.03 -17.88 1.80
C TYR A 53 -5.11 -18.90 2.22
N PHE A 54 -4.74 -19.90 3.01
CA PHE A 54 -5.70 -20.88 3.55
C PHE A 54 -6.77 -20.20 4.41
N ILE A 55 -6.37 -19.37 5.37
CA ILE A 55 -7.32 -18.65 6.23
C ILE A 55 -8.21 -17.72 5.42
N VAL A 56 -7.62 -16.91 4.52
CA VAL A 56 -8.38 -15.98 3.68
C VAL A 56 -9.40 -16.75 2.83
N CYS A 57 -9.03 -17.92 2.30
CA CYS A 57 -9.93 -18.76 1.53
C CYS A 57 -11.10 -19.30 2.39
N VAL A 58 -10.84 -19.79 3.60
CA VAL A 58 -11.89 -20.25 4.53
C VAL A 58 -12.86 -19.13 4.88
N ILE A 59 -12.35 -17.93 5.19
CA ILE A 59 -13.18 -16.76 5.50
C ILE A 59 -14.01 -16.37 4.28
N ALA A 60 -13.41 -16.31 3.09
CA ALA A 60 -14.11 -15.95 1.86
C ALA A 60 -15.24 -16.95 1.53
N VAL A 61 -14.97 -18.25 1.64
CA VAL A 61 -15.97 -19.29 1.41
C VAL A 61 -17.10 -19.21 2.45
N GLY A 62 -16.76 -19.05 3.73
CA GLY A 62 -17.76 -18.88 4.79
C GLY A 62 -18.63 -17.64 4.57
N PHE A 63 -18.04 -16.53 4.14
CA PHE A 63 -18.76 -15.30 3.83
C PHE A 63 -19.69 -15.45 2.62
N ILE A 64 -19.23 -16.10 1.55
CA ILE A 64 -20.06 -16.41 0.37
C ILE A 64 -21.23 -17.32 0.76
N PHE A 65 -20.96 -18.37 1.56
CA PHE A 65 -22.00 -19.27 2.04
C PHE A 65 -23.03 -18.55 2.91
N PHE A 66 -22.57 -17.69 3.83
CA PHE A 66 -23.44 -16.86 4.64
C PHE A 66 -24.34 -15.95 3.78
N LEU A 67 -23.76 -15.23 2.81
CA LEU A 67 -24.52 -14.40 1.88
C LEU A 67 -25.55 -15.21 1.08
N TYR A 68 -25.16 -16.39 0.59
CA TYR A 68 -26.06 -17.29 -0.12
C TYR A 68 -27.24 -17.67 0.78
N THR A 69 -26.99 -18.14 2.00
CA THR A 69 -28.07 -18.48 2.94
C THR A 69 -28.93 -17.28 3.34
N SER A 70 -28.37 -16.07 3.40
CA SER A 70 -29.13 -14.86 3.74
C SER A 70 -30.03 -14.36 2.61
N ILE A 71 -29.70 -14.66 1.35
CA ILE A 71 -30.47 -14.22 0.18
C ILE A 71 -31.59 -15.21 -0.17
N PHE A 72 -31.33 -16.52 -0.01
CA PHE A 72 -32.26 -17.60 -0.37
C PHE A 72 -33.13 -18.08 0.80
N LYS A 73 -33.01 -17.45 1.97
CA LYS A 73 -33.86 -17.65 3.15
C LYS A 73 -34.87 -16.51 3.24
#